data_AF-A0A962Y6K4-F1
#
_entry.id   AF-A0A962Y6K4-F1
#
_cell.length_a   1.000
_cell.length_b   1.000
_cell.length_c   1.000
_cell.angle_alpha   90.00
_cell.angle_beta   90.00
_cell.angle_gamma   90.00
#
_symmetry.space_group_name_H-M   'P 1'
#
loop_
_entity.id
_entity.type
_entity.pdbx_description
1 polymer ?
#
loop_
_entity_poly.entity_id
_entity_poly.type
_entity_poly.pdbx_seq_one_letter_code
_entity_poly.pdbx_strand_id
1 'polypeptide(L)' 'LGGETRNVFAGIKSAYAPEDLEGRLTVMVANLAPRKMKFGVSEGMVLAAGPGGEDIFVLQPDDGAQPGMKVK' A
#
# COMPACT_ATOMS: atom_id res chain seq x y z
N LEU A 1 2.38 10.49 -2.29
CA LEU A 1 3.86 10.41 -2.30
C LEU A 1 4.54 11.77 -2.11
N GLY A 2 4.00 12.68 -1.28
CA GLY A 2 4.60 14.00 -1.09
C GLY A 2 4.44 14.95 -2.29
N GLY A 3 3.37 14.79 -3.08
CA GLY A 3 3.05 15.61 -4.25
C GLY A 3 2.39 14.84 -5.39
N GLU A 4 2.63 13.52 -5.45
CA GLU A 4 2.06 12.62 -6.46
C GLU A 4 1.10 11.61 -5.82
N THR A 5 0.01 11.28 -6.53
CA THR A 5 -0.96 10.24 -6.16
C THR A 5 -0.88 9.11 -7.18
N ARG A 6 -1.02 7.86 -6.72
CA ARG A 6 -0.98 6.66 -7.56
C ARG A 6 -2.06 5.68 -7.19
N ASN A 7 -2.53 4.94 -8.19
CA ASN A 7 -3.48 3.85 -7.98
C ASN A 7 -2.72 2.54 -7.75
N VAL A 8 -2.99 1.87 -6.63
CA VAL A 8 -2.40 0.58 -6.29
C VAL A 8 -3.49 -0.39 -5.87
N PHE A 9 -3.48 -1.58 -6.47
CA PHE A 9 -4.37 -2.65 -6.06
C PHE A 9 -3.62 -3.59 -5.11
N ALA A 10 -4.22 -3.84 -3.94
CA ALA A 10 -3.66 -4.71 -2.91
C ALA A 10 -4.61 -5.88 -2.61
N GLY A 11 -4.05 -7.09 -2.50
CA GLY A 11 -4.80 -8.31 -2.18
C GLY A 11 -5.05 -8.50 -0.68
N ILE A 12 -5.54 -7.46 0.01
CA ILE A 12 -5.63 -7.41 1.48
C ILE A 12 -7.07 -7.35 2.01
N LYS A 13 -8.07 -7.51 1.13
CA LYS A 13 -9.50 -7.40 1.47
C LYS A 13 -9.95 -8.36 2.58
N SER A 14 -9.27 -9.50 2.73
CA SER A 14 -9.58 -10.48 3.79
C SER A 14 -9.21 -9.99 5.20
N ALA A 15 -8.28 -9.04 5.33
CA ALA A 15 -7.79 -8.57 6.63
C ALA A 15 -8.23 -7.13 6.96
N TYR A 16 -8.63 -6.34 5.97
CA TYR A 16 -8.97 -4.93 6.15
C TYR A 16 -10.23 -4.54 5.38
N ALA A 17 -11.12 -3.79 6.05
CA ALA A 17 -12.18 -3.07 5.39
C ALA A 17 -11.63 -1.76 4.78
N PRO A 18 -12.27 -1.18 3.75
CA PRO A 18 -11.83 0.09 3.16
C PRO A 18 -11.67 1.21 4.20
N GLU A 19 -12.55 1.27 5.18
CA GLU A 19 -12.61 2.32 6.21
C GLU A 19 -11.39 2.26 7.14
N ASP A 20 -10.79 1.08 7.33
CA ASP A 20 -9.60 0.88 8.17
C ASP A 20 -8.32 1.46 7.53
N LEU A 21 -8.37 1.76 6.23
CA LEU A 21 -7.22 2.19 5.44
C LEU A 21 -7.24 3.70 5.15
N GLU A 22 -8.37 4.37 5.35
CA GLU A 22 -8.48 5.81 5.13
C GLU A 22 -7.59 6.59 6.10
N GLY A 23 -6.75 7.49 5.56
CA GLY A 23 -5.82 8.28 6.37
C GLY A 23 -4.60 7.52 6.90
N ARG A 24 -4.53 6.20 6.75
CA ARG A 24 -3.42 5.37 7.22
C ARG A 24 -2.18 5.54 6.33
N LEU A 25 -1.02 5.74 6.95
CA LEU A 25 0.26 5.70 6.24
C LEU A 25 0.71 4.25 6.03
N THR A 26 1.27 3.97 4.85
CA THR A 26 1.76 2.63 4.50
C THR A 26 3.07 2.73 3.72
N VAL A 27 3.82 1.62 3.70
CA VAL A 27 4.97 1.45 2.82
C VAL A 27 4.54 0.97 1.44
N MET A 28 5.13 1.54 0.40
CA MET A 28 4.87 1.18 -0.99
C MET A 28 6.15 1.18 -1.84
N VAL A 29 6.26 0.20 -2.74
CA VAL A 29 7.26 0.20 -3.81
C VAL A 29 6.74 1.05 -4.97
N ALA A 30 7.37 2.21 -5.18
CA ALA A 30 6.92 3.24 -6.12
C ALA A 30 7.70 3.28 -7.45
N ASN A 31 8.55 2.31 -7.75
CA ASN A 31 9.33 2.28 -9.00
C ASN A 31 9.02 1.05 -9.87
N LEU A 32 7.94 0.32 -9.56
CA LEU A 32 7.51 -0.80 -10.38
C LEU A 32 6.88 -0.32 -11.69
N ALA A 33 7.13 -1.06 -12.77
CA ALA A 33 6.42 -0.84 -14.02
C ALA A 33 4.90 -1.02 -13.81
N PRO A 34 4.06 -0.16 -14.41
CA PRO A 34 2.61 -0.27 -14.27
C PRO A 34 2.10 -1.64 -14.74
N ARG A 35 1.25 -2.29 -13.93
CA ARG A 35 0.68 -3.60 -14.25
C ARG A 35 -0.82 -3.46 -14.51
N LYS A 36 -1.24 -3.80 -15.73
CA LYS A 36 -2.67 -3.88 -16.06
C LYS A 36 -3.29 -5.08 -15.35
N MET A 37 -4.36 -4.83 -14.61
CA MET A 37 -5.17 -5.82 -13.91
C MET A 37 -6.63 -5.70 -14.33
N LYS A 38 -7.47 -6.62 -13.86
CA LYS A 38 -8.91 -6.65 -14.20
C LYS A 38 -9.63 -5.34 -13.87
N PHE A 39 -9.18 -4.62 -12.82
CA PHE A 39 -9.85 -3.45 -12.26
C PHE A 39 -9.20 -2.12 -12.64
N GLY A 40 -8.14 -2.12 -13.43
CA GLY A 40 -7.38 -0.92 -13.78
C GLY A 40 -5.89 -1.18 -13.86
N VAL A 41 -5.10 -0.11 -13.76
CA VAL A 41 -3.64 -0.16 -13.80
C VAL A 41 -3.09 0.03 -12.39
N SER A 42 -2.29 -0.91 -11.89
CA SER A 42 -1.56 -0.78 -10.63
C SER A 42 -0.21 -0.13 -10.89
N GLU A 43 0.09 0.96 -10.20
CA GLU A 43 1.29 1.80 -10.41
C GLU A 43 2.30 1.64 -9.27
N GLY A 44 2.17 0.57 -8.49
CA GLY A 44 3.00 0.25 -7.34
C GLY A 44 2.53 -1.02 -6.63
N MET A 45 3.13 -1.24 -5.46
CA MET A 45 2.84 -2.37 -4.58
C MET A 45 2.91 -1.93 -3.12
N VAL A 46 1.85 -2.15 -2.36
CA VAL A 46 1.84 -1.99 -0.90
C VAL A 46 2.56 -3.20 -0.28
N LEU A 47 3.34 -2.96 0.78
CA LEU A 47 4.01 -4.02 1.51
C LEU A 47 3.21 -4.43 2.75
N ALA A 48 3.09 -5.74 2.94
CA ALA A 48 2.48 -6.36 4.12
C ALA A 48 3.25 -7.62 4.48
N ALA A 49 3.17 -8.03 5.75
CA ALA A 49 3.74 -9.26 6.26
C ALA A 49 2.63 -10.28 6.62
N GLY A 50 2.97 -11.56 6.63
CA GLY A 50 2.08 -12.63 7.09
C GLY A 50 1.80 -13.71 6.03
N PRO A 51 1.17 -14.83 6.45
CA PRO A 51 0.91 -15.98 5.58
C PRO A 51 -0.24 -15.77 4.59
N GLY A 52 -1.00 -14.68 4.71
CA GLY A 52 -2.16 -14.37 3.86
C GLY A 52 -3.50 -14.56 4.58
N GLY A 53 -4.61 -14.31 3.87
CA GLY A 53 -5.94 -14.39 4.47
C GLY A 53 -6.19 -13.27 5.47
N GLU A 54 -6.67 -13.62 6.67
CA GLU A 54 -6.90 -12.67 7.77
C GLU A 54 -5.59 -12.27 8.46
N ASP A 55 -4.55 -13.11 8.36
CA ASP A 55 -3.22 -12.87 8.94
C ASP A 55 -2.34 -12.03 7.97
N ILE A 56 -2.83 -10.87 7.57
CA ILE A 56 -2.08 -9.90 6.77
C ILE A 56 -1.86 -8.63 7.60
N PHE A 57 -0.61 -8.21 7.73
CA PHE A 57 -0.20 -7.05 8.51
C PHE A 57 0.42 -6.00 7.58
N VAL A 58 -0.36 -4.97 7.22
CA VAL A 58 0.14 -3.86 6.37
C VAL A 58 1.25 -3.11 7.10
N LEU A 59 2.38 -2.90 6.42
CA LEU A 59 3.53 -2.20 7.00
C LEU A 59 3.26 -0.70 7.07
N GLN A 60 3.37 -0.17 8.27
CA GLN A 60 3.18 1.25 8.57
C GLN A 60 4.49 1.83 9.10
N PRO A 61 4.87 3.06 8.69
CA PRO A 61 6.00 3.74 9.29
C PRO A 61 5.69 4.24 10.70
N ASP A 62 6.75 4.49 11.49
CA ASP A 62 6.64 5.13 12.80
C ASP A 62 6.10 6.56 12.70
N ASP A 63 5.65 7.08 13.85
CA ASP A 63 5.12 8.44 13.97
C ASP A 63 6.13 9.50 13.51
N GLY A 64 5.61 10.56 12.88
CA GLY A 64 6.42 11.64 12.30
C GLY A 64 6.89 11.37 10.87
N ALA A 65 6.72 10.16 10.35
CA ALA A 65 6.89 9.89 8.93
C ALA A 65 5.88 10.67 8.08
N GLN A 66 6.32 11.18 6.94
CA GLN A 66 5.48 11.93 6.00
C GLN A 66 5.35 11.21 4.66
N PRO A 67 4.23 11.37 3.95
CA PRO A 67 4.05 10.81 2.61
C PRO A 67 5.21 11.20 1.67
N GLY A 68 5.83 10.22 1.02
CA GLY A 68 6.93 10.44 0.09
C GLY A 68 8.34 10.36 0.70
N MET A 69 8.48 10.21 2.02
CA MET A 69 9.76 9.87 2.64
C MET A 69 10.28 8.54 2.09
N LYS A 70 11.59 8.48 1.77
CA LYS A 70 12.23 7.27 1.27
C LYS A 70 12.44 6.27 2.40
N VAL A 71 12.02 5.03 2.18
CA VAL A 71 12.33 3.89 3.06
C VAL A 71 13.81 3.54 2.90
N LYS A 72 14.46 3.14 4.01
CA LYS A 72 15.86 2.72 4.05
C LYS A 72 15.99 1.35 4.69
#